data_AF-A0A2N0KGE6-F1
#
_entry.id   AF-A0A2N0KGE6-F1
#
_cell.length_a   1.000
_cell.length_b   1.000
_cell.length_c   1.000
_cell.angle_alpha   90.00
_cell.angle_beta   90.00
_cell.angle_gamma   90.00
#
_symmetry.space_group_name_H-M   'P 1'
#
loop_
_entity.id
_entity.type
_entity.pdbx_description
1 polymer ?
#
loop_
_entity_poly.entity_id
_entity_poly.type
_entity_poly.pdbx_seq_one_letter_code
_entity_poly.pdbx_strand_id
1 'polypeptide(L)' 'MMTTLTPPDPRKAMRQNLTFLREYAKRVIVEGDDSLTPLEDVKDALMQEVRKNGKGFNLTDRDVVMLLYKGVLPECY' A
#
# COMPACT_ATOMS: atom_id res chain seq x y z
N MET A 1 30.68 -0.07 -18.34
CA MET A 1 30.13 0.77 -17.26
C MET A 1 29.17 -0.09 -16.47
N MET A 2 29.47 -0.41 -15.20
CA MET A 2 28.51 -1.07 -14.33
C MET A 2 27.48 -0.03 -13.90
N THR A 3 26.25 -0.17 -14.36
CA THR A 3 25.11 0.62 -13.88
C THR A 3 24.88 0.20 -12.43
N THR A 4 25.42 0.96 -11.48
CA THR A 4 25.02 0.87 -10.08
C THR A 4 23.54 1.20 -10.00
N LEU A 5 22.70 0.17 -9.98
CA LEU A 5 21.29 0.26 -9.64
C LEU A 5 21.23 0.75 -8.20
N THR A 6 21.11 2.07 -8.02
CA THR A 6 20.83 2.65 -6.71
C THR A 6 19.56 1.98 -6.20
N PRO A 7 19.57 1.36 -5.00
CA PRO A 7 18.37 0.80 -4.42
C PRO A 7 17.28 1.88 -4.41
N PRO A 8 16.06 1.58 -4.86
CA PRO A 8 14.99 2.58 -4.86
C PRO A 8 14.80 3.12 -3.44
N ASP A 9 14.66 4.45 -3.32
CA ASP A 9 14.40 5.11 -2.03
C ASP A 9 13.23 4.39 -1.32
N PRO A 10 13.46 3.76 -0.15
CA PRO A 10 12.43 3.01 0.57
C PRO A 10 11.18 3.85 0.86
N ARG A 11 11.33 5.17 1.04
CA ARG A 11 10.20 6.09 1.23
C ARG A 11 9.40 6.28 -0.05
N LYS A 12 10.05 6.26 -1.21
CA LYS A 12 9.39 6.32 -2.52
C LYS A 12 8.61 5.03 -2.80
N ALA A 13 9.23 3.86 -2.58
CA ALA A 13 8.58 2.56 -2.74
C ALA A 13 7.35 2.43 -1.81
N MET A 14 7.52 2.76 -0.53
CA MET A 14 6.44 2.77 0.46
C MET A 14 5.26 3.66 0.01
N ARG A 15 5.54 4.87 -0.50
CA ARG A 15 4.49 5.76 -1.00
C ARG A 15 3.74 5.16 -2.19
N GLN A 16 4.45 4.58 -3.16
CA GLN A 16 3.82 3.98 -4.34
C GLN A 16 2.92 2.79 -3.97
N ASN A 17 3.40 1.91 -3.10
CA ASN A 17 2.63 0.74 -2.67
C ASN A 17 1.41 1.15 -1.83
N LEU A 18 1.56 2.12 -0.92
CA LEU A 18 0.43 2.66 -0.15
C LEU A 18 -0.62 3.31 -1.07
N THR A 19 -0.20 4.07 -2.09
CA THR A 19 -1.13 4.67 -3.07
C THR A 19 -1.90 3.58 -3.81
N PHE A 20 -1.22 2.56 -4.34
CA PHE A 20 -1.89 1.46 -5.04
C PHE A 20 -2.92 0.76 -4.16
N LEU A 21 -2.53 0.37 -2.94
CA LEU A 21 -3.40 -0.33 -2.02
C LEU A 21 -4.59 0.53 -1.57
N ARG A 22 -4.40 1.85 -1.44
CA ARG A 22 -5.47 2.79 -1.11
C ARG A 22 -6.50 2.90 -2.23
N GLU A 23 -6.05 3.06 -3.48
CA GLU A 23 -6.95 3.12 -4.63
C GLU A 23 -7.72 1.80 -4.81
N TYR A 24 -7.03 0.67 -4.63
CA TYR A 24 -7.68 -0.63 -4.61
C TYR A 24 -8.75 -0.72 -3.53
N ALA A 25 -8.42 -0.33 -2.28
CA ALA A 25 -9.37 -0.35 -1.18
C ALA A 25 -10.57 0.58 -1.43
N LYS A 26 -10.36 1.77 -2.01
CA LYS A 26 -11.42 2.70 -2.37
C LYS A 26 -12.38 2.09 -3.40
N ARG A 27 -11.86 1.50 -4.47
CA ARG A 27 -12.70 0.86 -5.50
C ARG A 27 -13.54 -0.29 -4.93
N VAL A 28 -12.93 -1.14 -4.11
CA VAL A 28 -13.64 -2.27 -3.50
C VAL A 28 -14.68 -1.82 -2.46
N ILE A 29 -14.31 -0.92 -1.55
CA ILE A 29 -15.13 -0.59 -0.37
C ILE A 29 -16.15 0.52 -0.67
N VAL A 30 -15.73 1.57 -1.39
CA VAL A 30 -16.55 2.77 -1.62
C VAL A 30 -17.32 2.64 -2.92
N GLU A 31 -16.66 2.20 -3.99
CA GLU A 31 -17.25 2.15 -5.33
C GLU A 31 -17.98 0.82 -5.58
N GLY A 32 -17.76 -0.19 -4.72
CA GLY A 32 -18.38 -1.51 -4.85
C GLY A 32 -17.97 -2.23 -6.14
N ASP A 33 -16.79 -1.95 -6.68
CA ASP A 33 -16.30 -2.50 -7.94
C ASP A 33 -16.01 -4.00 -7.80
N ASP A 34 -16.94 -4.82 -8.31
CA ASP A 34 -16.87 -6.28 -8.35
C ASP A 34 -16.11 -6.82 -9.57
N SER A 35 -15.73 -5.95 -10.51
CA SER A 35 -14.96 -6.31 -11.71
C SER A 35 -13.47 -6.49 -11.44
N LEU A 36 -13.00 -6.06 -10.26
CA LEU A 36 -11.61 -6.23 -9.84
C LEU A 36 -11.31 -7.70 -9.56
N THR A 37 -10.63 -8.35 -10.50
CA THR A 37 -10.08 -9.69 -10.29
C THR A 37 -9.19 -9.67 -9.04
N PRO A 38 -9.41 -10.57 -8.06
CA PRO A 38 -8.54 -10.71 -6.90
C PRO A 38 -7.12 -11.08 -7.35
N LEU A 39 -6.21 -10.12 -7.37
CA LEU A 39 -4.78 -10.38 -7.53
C LEU A 39 -4.19 -10.71 -6.16
N GLU A 40 -4.61 -11.84 -5.57
CA GLU A 40 -4.25 -12.24 -4.21
C GLU A 40 -2.73 -12.21 -3.99
N ASP A 41 -1.97 -12.85 -4.89
CA ASP A 41 -0.51 -12.90 -4.81
C ASP A 41 0.17 -11.52 -4.87
N VAL A 42 -0.34 -10.62 -5.72
CA VAL A 42 0.22 -9.26 -5.88
C VAL A 42 -0.11 -8.41 -4.66
N LYS A 43 -1.34 -8.51 -4.14
CA LYS A 43 -1.74 -7.79 -2.92
C LYS A 43 -0.94 -8.26 -1.72
N ASP A 44 -0.71 -9.56 -1.60
CA ASP A 44 0.08 -10.14 -0.51
C ASP A 44 1.54 -9.69 -0.58
N ALA A 45 2.14 -9.72 -1.78
CA ALA A 45 3.50 -9.21 -1.98
C ALA A 45 3.61 -7.71 -1.62
N LEU A 46 2.67 -6.88 -2.06
CA LEU A 46 2.66 -5.44 -1.73
C LEU A 46 2.44 -5.20 -0.23
N MET A 47 1.55 -5.94 0.41
CA MET A 47 1.33 -5.86 1.86
C MET A 47 2.55 -6.29 2.65
N GLN A 48 3.25 -7.34 2.23
CA GLN A 48 4.51 -7.77 2.83
C GLN A 48 5.59 -6.69 2.69
N GLU A 49 5.71 -6.07 1.50
CA GLU A 49 6.68 -5.01 1.26
C GLU A 49 6.38 -3.75 2.10
N VAL A 50 5.12 -3.34 2.18
CA VAL A 50 4.68 -2.21 3.02
C VAL A 50 4.96 -2.48 4.49
N ARG A 51 4.68 -3.69 5.00
CA ARG A 51 5.00 -4.06 6.38
C ARG A 51 6.52 -4.07 6.62
N LYS A 52 7.30 -4.63 5.71
CA LYS A 52 8.77 -4.66 5.79
C LYS A 52 9.36 -3.26 5.83
N ASN A 53 8.93 -2.38 4.93
CA ASN A 53 9.38 -0.99 4.89
C ASN A 53 8.88 -0.22 6.12
N GLY A 54 7.65 -0.45 6.57
CA GLY A 54 7.08 0.14 7.79
C GLY A 54 7.90 -0.17 9.04
N LYS A 55 8.32 -1.43 9.21
CA LYS A 55 9.23 -1.82 10.31
C LYS A 55 10.55 -1.04 10.28
N GLY A 56 11.10 -0.80 9.09
CA GLY A 56 12.29 0.06 8.91
C GLY A 56 12.09 1.52 9.34
N PHE A 57 10.83 1.97 9.45
CA PHE A 57 10.44 3.29 9.95
C PHE A 57 9.86 3.27 11.38
N ASN A 58 10.02 2.16 12.11
CA ASN A 58 9.42 1.93 13.44
C ASN A 58 7.88 2.04 13.48
N LEU A 59 7.22 1.70 12.37
CA LEU A 59 5.76 1.60 12.31
C LEU A 59 5.28 0.23 12.79
N THR A 60 4.21 0.22 13.56
CA THR A 60 3.49 -1.00 13.91
C THR A 60 2.59 -1.45 12.76
N ASP A 61 2.11 -2.69 12.81
CA ASP A 61 1.08 -3.16 11.87
C ASP A 61 -0.18 -2.28 11.94
N ARG A 62 -0.51 -1.75 13.12
CA ARG A 62 -1.62 -0.80 13.32
C ARG A 62 -1.37 0.51 12.56
N ASP A 63 -0.17 1.07 12.63
CA ASP A 63 0.18 2.30 11.91
C ASP A 63 0.12 2.09 10.39
N VAL A 64 0.60 0.94 9.92
CA VAL A 64 0.50 0.55 8.50
C VAL A 64 -0.95 0.46 8.05
N VAL A 65 -1.82 -0.19 8.82
CA VAL A 65 -3.25 -0.28 8.53
C VAL A 65 -3.90 1.11 8.52
N MET A 66 -3.59 1.98 9.48
CA MET A 66 -4.10 3.35 9.47
C MET A 66 -3.66 4.12 8.22
N LEU A 67 -2.41 3.96 7.77
CA LEU A 67 -1.92 4.62 6.55
C LEU A 67 -2.63 4.11 5.30
N LEU A 68 -2.96 2.82 5.22
CA LEU A 68 -3.70 2.23 4.11
C LEU A 68 -5.12 2.81 3.99
N TYR A 69 -5.84 2.88 5.10
CA TYR A 69 -7.23 3.33 5.11
C TYR A 69 -7.41 4.85 5.25
N LYS A 70 -6.34 5.60 5.51
CA LYS A 70 -6.39 7.07 5.60
C LYS A 70 -6.97 7.67 4.31
N GLY A 71 -8.13 8.31 4.43
CA GLY A 71 -8.83 8.96 3.31
C GLY A 71 -9.53 8.00 2.34
N VAL A 72 -9.65 6.71 2.68
CA VAL A 72 -10.47 5.75 1.91
C VAL A 72 -11.95 5.97 2.21
N LEU A 73 -12.30 5.98 3.50
CA LEU A 73 -13.66 6.23 3.93
C LEU A 73 -13.92 7.74 3.93
N PRO A 74 -15.03 8.22 3.36
CA PRO A 74 -15.47 9.59 3.60
C PRO A 74 -15.64 9.79 5.11
N GLU A 75 -15.32 10.98 5.62
CA GLU A 75 -15.71 11.35 6.98
C GLU A 75 -17.23 11.15 7.07
N CYS A 76 -17.67 10.18 7.87
CA CYS A 76 -19.09 9.99 8.12
C CYS A 76 -19.61 11.26 8.81
N TYR A 77 -20.46 12.03 8.10
CA TYR A 77 -21.27 13.11 8.67
C TYR A 77 -22.70 12.61 8.86
#